data_AF-A0A4Q0APP9-F1
#
_entry.id   AF-A0A4Q0APP9-F1
#
_cell.length_a   1.000
_cell.length_b   1.000
_cell.length_c   1.000
_cell.angle_alpha   90.00
_cell.angle_beta   90.00
_cell.angle_gamma   90.00
#
_symmetry.space_group_name_H-M   'P 1'
#
loop_
_entity.id
_entity.type
_entity.pdbx_description
1 polymer ?
#
loop_
_entity_poly.entity_id
_entity_poly.type
_entity_poly.pdbx_seq_one_letter_code
_entity_poly.pdbx_strand_id
1 'polypeptide(L)'
;MEILEMKLLSVSDLSARWSYTRAGIHKLIKGEDFPPPAAEIGRKKQKVYSEESIRHYEENKPWLFDENEKQRRQRLFLLLRTRKEETKGTQGLLEKLLERWARSWVGKS
;
A
#
# COMPACT_ATOMS: atom_id res chain seq x y z
N MET A 1 -18.43 1.10 36.92
CA MET A 1 -18.00 0.14 35.89
C MET A 1 -18.36 0.78 34.56
N GLU A 2 -17.44 1.52 33.95
CA GLU A 2 -17.66 2.00 32.58
C GLU A 2 -17.65 0.76 31.69
N ILE A 3 -18.79 0.49 31.06
CA ILE A 3 -18.87 -0.51 30.00
C ILE A 3 -18.08 0.11 28.84
N LEU A 4 -16.82 -0.26 28.70
CA LEU A 4 -16.05 0.03 27.49
C LEU A 4 -16.77 -0.68 26.34
N GLU A 5 -17.65 0.05 25.65
CA GLU A 5 -18.23 -0.41 24.39
C GLU A 5 -17.07 -0.67 23.43
N MET A 6 -16.77 -1.96 23.18
CA MET A 6 -15.86 -2.35 22.11
C MET A 6 -16.53 -2.00 20.78
N LYS A 7 -16.28 -0.78 20.31
CA LYS A 7 -16.72 -0.36 18.99
C LYS A 7 -15.89 -1.07 17.94
N LEU A 8 -16.57 -1.80 17.06
CA LEU A 8 -15.96 -2.48 15.93
C LEU A 8 -16.14 -1.61 14.68
N LEU A 9 -15.03 -1.37 13.98
CA LEU A 9 -14.98 -0.59 12.76
C LEU A 9 -14.80 -1.51 11.57
N SER A 10 -15.69 -1.39 10.59
CA SER A 10 -15.54 -2.03 9.29
C SER A 10 -14.64 -1.20 8.37
N VAL A 11 -14.22 -1.80 7.25
CA VAL A 11 -13.53 -1.06 6.18
C VAL A 11 -14.34 0.15 5.68
N SER A 12 -15.68 0.08 5.73
CA SER A 12 -16.53 1.20 5.32
C SER A 12 -16.49 2.36 6.34
N ASP A 13 -16.40 2.05 7.63
CA ASP A 13 -16.27 3.06 8.68
C ASP A 13 -14.91 3.74 8.61
N LEU A 14 -13.84 2.96 8.38
CA LEU A 14 -12.50 3.49 8.15
C LEU A 14 -12.44 4.37 6.88
N SER A 15 -13.20 4.00 5.84
CA SER A 15 -13.31 4.75 4.58
C SER A 15 -13.93 6.12 4.80
N ALA A 16 -15.01 6.19 5.58
CA ALA A 16 -15.63 7.45 5.95
C ALA A 16 -14.74 8.28 6.89
N ARG A 17 -14.12 7.64 7.90
CA ARG A 17 -13.30 8.32 8.92
C ARG A 17 -12.05 8.97 8.35
N TRP A 18 -11.38 8.33 7.39
CA TRP A 18 -10.15 8.85 6.79
C TRP A 18 -10.38 9.51 5.42
N SER A 19 -11.62 9.54 4.93
CA SER A 19 -11.95 9.95 3.55
C SER A 19 -11.14 9.19 2.49
N TYR A 20 -10.89 7.90 2.72
CA TYR A 20 -10.16 7.03 1.78
C TYR A 20 -11.12 6.23 0.92
N THR A 21 -10.70 5.87 -0.28
CA THR A 21 -11.37 4.81 -1.03
C THR A 21 -11.17 3.45 -0.35
N ARG A 22 -12.14 2.54 -0.50
CA ARG A 22 -12.03 1.16 0.01
C ARG A 22 -10.75 0.45 -0.48
N ALA A 23 -10.38 0.67 -1.75
CA ALA A 23 -9.14 0.12 -2.31
C ALA A 23 -7.89 0.68 -1.64
N GLY A 24 -7.88 1.98 -1.28
CA GLY A 24 -6.80 2.59 -0.52
C GLY A 24 -6.64 1.97 0.86
N ILE A 25 -7.75 1.72 1.57
CA ILE A 25 -7.71 1.05 2.88
C ILE A 25 -7.23 -0.38 2.76
N HIS A 26 -7.64 -1.13 1.74
CA HIS A 26 -7.11 -2.47 1.51
C HIS A 26 -5.60 -2.49 1.26
N LYS A 27 -5.01 -1.42 0.72
CA LYS A 27 -3.55 -1.29 0.62
C LYS A 27 -2.91 -1.04 1.99
N LEU A 28 -3.53 -0.21 2.83
CA LEU A 28 -3.07 0.03 4.20
C LEU A 28 -3.12 -1.26 5.05
N ILE A 29 -4.21 -2.02 4.93
CA ILE A 29 -4.41 -3.31 5.63
C ILE A 29 -3.34 -4.35 5.26
N LYS A 30 -2.78 -4.27 4.04
CA LYS A 30 -1.69 -5.16 3.61
C LYS A 30 -0.33 -4.75 4.17
N GLY A 31 -0.22 -3.57 4.78
CA GLY A 31 1.01 -3.14 5.45
C GLY A 31 1.23 -3.88 6.77
N GLU A 32 2.49 -4.12 7.12
CA GLU A 32 2.88 -4.84 8.33
C GLU A 32 2.44 -4.10 9.61
N ASP A 33 2.36 -2.77 9.57
CA ASP A 33 1.97 -1.94 10.71
C ASP A 33 0.46 -1.93 10.99
N PHE A 34 -0.37 -2.48 10.10
CA PHE A 34 -1.83 -2.36 10.25
C PHE A 34 -2.34 -3.33 11.31
N PRO A 35 -3.25 -2.91 12.21
CA PRO A 35 -3.71 -3.78 13.28
C PRO A 35 -4.43 -5.03 12.74
N PRO A 36 -4.29 -6.18 13.43
CA PRO A 36 -4.99 -7.39 13.05
C PRO A 36 -6.52 -7.19 13.17
N PRO A 37 -7.31 -7.89 12.35
CA PRO A 37 -8.76 -7.84 12.47
C PRO A 37 -9.21 -8.43 13.81
N ALA A 38 -10.12 -7.74 14.49
CA ALA A 38 -10.75 -8.20 15.72
C ALA A 38 -11.72 -9.36 15.45
N ALA A 39 -12.40 -9.36 14.30
CA ALA A 39 -13.23 -10.46 13.85
C ALA A 39 -13.34 -10.54 12.32
N GLU A 40 -13.69 -11.73 11.84
CA GLU A 40 -13.98 -11.98 10.43
C GLU A 40 -15.43 -12.48 10.28
N ILE A 41 -16.24 -11.76 9.50
CA ILE A 41 -17.66 -12.04 9.28
C ILE A 41 -17.84 -12.66 7.88
N GLY A 42 -18.76 -13.63 7.76
CA GLY A 42 -19.19 -14.17 6.48
C GLY A 42 -18.09 -14.97 5.75
N ARG A 43 -17.48 -15.94 6.44
CA ARG A 43 -16.38 -16.79 5.91
C ARG A 43 -15.20 -15.96 5.37
N LYS A 44 -14.67 -15.04 6.19
CA LYS A 44 -13.51 -14.19 5.88
C LYS A 44 -13.74 -13.10 4.83
N LYS A 45 -14.99 -12.84 4.43
CA LYS A 45 -15.31 -11.79 3.44
C LYS A 45 -15.19 -10.39 4.02
N GLN A 46 -15.52 -10.23 5.29
CA GLN A 46 -15.58 -8.91 5.92
C GLN A 46 -14.74 -8.93 7.19
N LYS A 47 -13.79 -8.00 7.27
CA LYS A 47 -12.91 -7.83 8.43
C LYS A 47 -13.38 -6.61 9.21
N VAL A 48 -13.48 -6.77 10.52
CA VAL A 48 -13.76 -5.68 11.45
C VAL A 48 -12.60 -5.53 12.41
N TYR A 49 -12.34 -4.30 12.83
CA TYR A 49 -11.19 -3.89 13.63
C TYR A 49 -11.68 -3.23 14.91
N SER A 50 -10.98 -3.41 16.02
CA SER A 50 -11.29 -2.70 17.25
C SER A 50 -10.96 -1.22 17.08
N GLU A 51 -11.82 -0.34 17.60
CA GLU A 51 -11.55 1.10 17.59
C GLU A 51 -10.26 1.46 18.33
N GLU A 52 -9.94 0.77 19.42
CA GLU A 52 -8.71 0.98 20.18
C GLU A 52 -7.44 0.74 19.34
N SER A 53 -7.35 -0.39 18.64
CA SER A 53 -6.19 -0.69 17.81
C SER A 53 -6.09 0.26 16.61
N ILE A 54 -7.22 0.71 16.08
CA ILE A 54 -7.25 1.74 15.04
C ILE A 54 -6.77 3.09 15.59
N ARG A 55 -7.19 3.51 16.78
CA ARG A 55 -6.71 4.75 17.40
C ARG A 55 -5.19 4.71 17.62
N HIS A 56 -4.66 3.59 18.08
CA HIS A 56 -3.21 3.44 18.25
C HIS A 56 -2.43 3.49 16.92
N TYR A 57 -3.03 2.98 15.85
CA TYR A 57 -2.49 3.13 14.50
C TYR A 57 -2.50 4.60 14.02
N GLU A 58 -3.56 5.34 14.35
CA GLU A 58 -3.74 6.76 14.00
C GLU A 58 -2.72 7.68 14.69
N GLU A 59 -2.41 7.42 15.97
CA GLU A 59 -1.44 8.20 16.77
C GLU A 59 -0.07 8.31 16.08
N ASN A 60 0.37 7.25 15.43
CA ASN A 60 1.67 7.19 14.76
C ASN A 60 1.63 7.73 13.32
N LYS A 61 0.44 8.09 12.81
CA LYS A 61 0.20 8.35 11.38
C LYS A 61 -0.77 9.52 11.16
N PRO A 62 -0.40 10.76 11.57
CA PRO A 62 -1.25 11.94 11.40
C PRO A 62 -1.61 12.26 9.94
N TRP A 63 -0.80 11.79 8.99
CA TRP A 63 -1.04 11.90 7.54
C TRP A 63 -2.28 11.13 7.05
N LEU A 64 -2.92 10.32 7.89
CA LEU A 64 -4.20 9.66 7.55
C LEU A 64 -5.35 10.67 7.44
N PHE A 65 -5.26 11.81 8.11
CA PHE A 65 -6.31 12.83 8.16
C PHE A 65 -6.05 14.01 7.23
N ASP A 66 -4.79 14.31 6.92
CA ASP A 66 -4.41 15.44 6.08
C ASP A 66 -4.47 15.10 4.59
N GLU A 67 -5.42 15.69 3.87
CA GLU A 67 -5.60 15.50 2.44
C GLU A 67 -4.42 15.99 1.60
N ASN A 68 -3.73 17.06 2.02
CA ASN A 68 -2.56 17.57 1.31
C ASN A 68 -1.39 16.58 1.40
N GLU A 69 -1.19 15.98 2.58
CA GLU A 69 -0.13 15.01 2.78
C GLU A 69 -0.41 13.69 2.05
N LYS A 70 -1.69 13.29 1.94
CA LYS A 70 -2.10 12.17 1.07
C LYS A 70 -1.75 12.43 -0.38
N GLN A 71 -2.08 13.61 -0.90
CA GLN A 71 -1.74 13.97 -2.27
C GLN A 71 -0.22 13.99 -2.49
N ARG A 72 0.55 14.53 -1.54
CA ARG A 72 2.01 14.54 -1.60
C ARG A 72 2.58 13.12 -1.71
N ARG A 73 2.08 12.18 -0.89
CA ARG A 73 2.48 10.77 -0.93
C ARG A 73 2.08 10.06 -2.22
N GLN A 74 0.89 10.34 -2.75
CA GLN A 74 0.46 9.79 -4.04
C GLN A 74 1.37 10.26 -5.18
N ARG A 75 1.71 11.55 -5.22
CA ARG A 75 2.65 12.11 -6.22
C ARG A 75 4.04 11.49 -6.09
N LEU A 76 4.55 11.36 -4.85
CA LEU A 76 5.84 10.72 -4.60
C LEU A 76 5.84 9.25 -5.07
N PHE A 77 4.76 8.52 -4.81
CA PHE A 77 4.62 7.13 -5.26
C PHE A 77 4.62 7.02 -6.79
N LEU A 78 3.92 7.91 -7.50
CA LEU A 78 3.96 7.97 -8.96
C LEU A 78 5.37 8.25 -9.49
N LEU A 79 6.08 9.22 -8.92
CA LEU A 79 7.46 9.55 -9.30
C LEU A 79 8.43 8.40 -9.07
N LEU A 80 8.31 7.69 -7.95
CA LEU A 80 9.14 6.52 -7.66
C LEU A 80 8.84 5.36 -8.61
N ARG A 81 7.56 5.21 -9.01
CA ARG A 81 7.16 4.19 -9.97
C ARG A 81 7.74 4.44 -11.36
N THR A 82 7.65 5.67 -11.88
CA THR A 82 8.19 6.00 -13.21
C THR A 82 9.70 5.76 -13.27
N ARG A 83 10.46 6.16 -12.23
CA ARG A 83 11.90 5.84 -12.15
C ARG A 83 12.22 4.34 -12.14
N LYS A 84 11.36 3.53 -11.50
CA LYS A 84 11.54 2.07 -11.48
C LYS A 84 11.26 1.43 -12.85
N GLU A 85 10.33 1.99 -13.61
CA GLU A 85 10.04 1.55 -14.98
C GLU A 85 11.18 1.94 -15.94
N GLU A 86 11.76 3.15 -15.80
CA GLU A 86 12.93 3.59 -16.57
C GLU A 86 14.18 2.74 -16.33
N THR A 87 14.45 2.39 -15.07
CA THR A 87 15.61 1.56 -14.71
C THR A 87 15.48 0.12 -15.20
N LYS A 88 14.27 -0.45 -15.17
CA LYS A 88 14.00 -1.76 -15.81
C LYS A 88 14.12 -1.71 -17.32
N GLY A 89 13.63 -0.65 -17.96
CA GLY A 89 13.72 -0.47 -19.41
C GLY A 89 15.17 -0.37 -19.90
N THR A 90 16.00 0.38 -19.16
CA THR A 90 17.43 0.54 -19.45
C THR A 90 18.22 -0.75 -19.20
N GLN A 91 17.94 -1.49 -18.12
CA GLN A 91 18.55 -2.81 -17.89
C GLN A 91 18.22 -3.81 -19.01
N GLY A 92 16.95 -3.90 -19.43
CA GLY A 92 16.55 -4.80 -20.52
C GLY A 92 17.13 -4.41 -21.89
N LEU A 93 17.40 -3.13 -22.13
CA LEU A 93 18.11 -2.67 -23.33
C LEU A 93 19.59 -3.04 -23.29
N LEU A 94 20.25 -2.88 -22.15
CA LEU A 94 21.65 -3.25 -21.98
C LEU A 94 21.87 -4.75 -22.12
N GLU A 95 21.00 -5.60 -21.56
CA GLU A 95 21.05 -7.06 -21.75
C GLU A 95 20.91 -7.44 -23.23
N LYS A 96 19.94 -6.85 -23.95
CA LYS A 96 19.76 -7.10 -25.39
C LYS A 96 20.95 -6.65 -26.22
N LEU A 97 21.58 -5.53 -25.86
CA LEU A 97 22.78 -5.03 -26.55
C LEU A 97 24.00 -5.94 -26.27
N LEU A 98 24.17 -6.41 -25.04
CA LEU A 98 25.21 -7.37 -24.66
C LEU A 98 25.04 -8.70 -25.40
N GLU A 99 23.82 -9.26 -25.45
CA GLU A 99 23.53 -10.48 -26.21
C GLU A 99 23.83 -10.31 -27.71
N ARG A 100 23.45 -9.17 -28.29
CA ARG A 100 23.68 -8.87 -29.71
C ARG A 100 25.17 -8.70 -30.02
N TRP A 101 25.92 -8.06 -29.12
CA TRP A 101 27.37 -7.92 -29.25
C TRP A 101 28.08 -9.28 -29.11
N ALA A 102 27.68 -10.12 -28.15
CA ALA A 102 28.22 -11.46 -27.95
C ALA A 102 28.01 -12.35 -29.19
N ARG A 103 26.81 -12.32 -29.80
CA ARG A 103 26.53 -13.06 -31.05
C ARG A 103 27.37 -12.57 -32.24
N SER A 104 27.66 -11.26 -32.30
CA SER A 104 28.50 -10.68 -33.35
C SER A 104 29.96 -11.12 -33.25
N TRP A 105 30.43 -11.51 -32.07
CA TRP A 105 31.79 -11.99 -31.84
C TRP A 105 31.96 -13.48 -32.15
N VAL A 106 30.93 -14.30 -31.87
CA VAL A 106 30.96 -15.75 -32.10
C VAL A 106 30.87 -16.11 -33.60
N GLY A 107 30.31 -15.25 -34.46
CA GLY A 107 30.16 -15.50 -35.90
C GLY A 107 31.35 -15.07 -36.79
N LYS A 108 32.48 -14.66 -36.21
CA LYS A 108 33.67 -14.16 -36.95
C LYS A 108 34.90 -15.08 -36.85
N SER A 109 34.75 -16.28 -36.31
CA SER A 109 35.83 -17.27 -36.19
C SER A 109 35.77 -18.36 -37.24
#